data_AF-A0A8S3IGR7-F1
#
_entry.id   AF-A0A8S3IGR7-F1
#
_cell.length_a   1.000
_cell.length_b   1.000
_cell.length_c   1.000
_cell.angle_alpha   90.00
_cell.angle_beta   90.00
_cell.angle_gamma   90.00
#
_symmetry.space_group_name_H-M   'P 1'
#
loop_
_entity.id
_entity.type
_entity.pdbx_description
1 polymer ?
#
loop_
_entity_poly.entity_id
_entity_poly.type
_entity_poly.pdbx_seq_one_letter_code
_entity_poly.pdbx_strand_id
1 'polypeptide(L)'
;SFCPDFVLVRQYVADYNVDWMNIILGMQYGAVPSINSMRALYNFRDKPWIFAELLKIQQRLGVEKFPLISQVYYPNHRKMFISPQYPSIVKIGRTHQGLGKIKIKDSDDYHDLTSLISISKCYSTIEPYIHGQYDVYIQKIGNNYKAFR
;
A
#
# COMPACT_ATOMS: atom_id res chain seq x y z
N SER A 1 -14.74 27.01 20.41
CA SER A 1 -14.80 25.62 19.91
C SER A 1 -15.01 25.66 18.41
N PHE A 2 -14.40 24.76 17.65
CA PHE A 2 -14.49 24.71 16.19
C PHE A 2 -15.26 23.45 15.76
N CYS A 3 -16.20 23.59 14.83
CA CYS A 3 -17.00 22.51 14.28
C CYS A 3 -16.89 22.58 12.75
N PRO A 4 -16.18 21.66 12.09
CA PRO A 4 -16.01 21.71 10.64
C PRO A 4 -17.28 21.25 9.93
N ASP A 5 -17.77 22.06 8.98
CA ASP A 5 -18.84 21.65 8.07
C ASP A 5 -18.35 20.71 6.96
N PHE A 6 -17.04 20.68 6.71
CA PHE A 6 -16.41 19.87 5.67
C PHE A 6 -14.91 19.67 5.96
N VAL A 7 -14.31 18.58 5.48
CA VAL A 7 -12.86 18.37 5.55
C VAL A 7 -12.24 17.85 4.25
N LEU A 8 -11.11 18.46 3.86
CA LEU A 8 -10.24 17.96 2.79
C LEU A 8 -9.01 17.29 3.41
N VAL A 9 -8.83 15.99 3.20
CA VAL A 9 -7.70 15.25 3.76
C VAL A 9 -6.58 15.12 2.72
N ARG A 10 -5.43 15.71 3.02
CA ARG A 10 -4.24 15.72 2.16
C ARG A 10 -3.04 14.96 2.74
N GLN A 11 -3.16 14.50 3.98
CA GLN A 11 -2.13 13.77 4.71
C GLN A 11 -2.46 12.28 4.79
N TYR A 12 -1.45 11.45 5.03
CA TYR A 12 -1.66 10.05 5.35
C TYR A 12 -2.38 9.91 6.68
N VAL A 13 -3.46 9.13 6.70
CA VAL A 13 -4.26 8.88 7.92
C VAL A 13 -3.57 7.88 8.85
N ALA A 14 -2.65 7.08 8.32
CA ALA A 14 -1.81 6.18 9.07
C ALA A 14 -0.49 5.93 8.33
N ASP A 15 0.58 5.75 9.10
CA ASP A 15 1.93 5.35 8.68
C ASP A 15 2.57 4.51 9.80
N TYR A 16 3.83 4.09 9.64
CA TYR A 16 4.52 3.22 10.60
C TYR A 16 4.63 3.80 12.01
N ASN A 17 4.73 5.13 12.14
CA ASN A 17 4.90 5.83 13.41
C ASN A 17 3.65 6.62 13.85
N VAL A 18 2.63 6.73 13.01
CA VAL A 18 1.52 7.64 13.24
C VAL A 18 0.20 6.98 12.86
N ASP A 19 -0.79 7.06 13.74
CA ASP A 19 -2.12 6.50 13.50
C ASP A 19 -3.19 7.53 13.91
N TRP A 20 -3.82 8.16 12.91
CA TRP A 20 -4.89 9.14 13.08
C TRP A 20 -6.27 8.55 12.85
N MET A 21 -6.42 7.22 12.91
CA MET A 21 -7.69 6.57 12.62
C MET A 21 -8.78 6.95 13.61
N ASN A 22 -8.42 7.30 14.85
CA ASN A 22 -9.35 7.87 15.83
C ASN A 22 -9.97 9.19 15.35
N ILE A 23 -9.20 10.05 14.67
CA ILE A 23 -9.69 11.30 14.09
C ILE A 23 -10.65 11.01 12.94
N ILE A 24 -10.28 10.10 12.04
CA ILE A 24 -11.16 9.69 10.91
C ILE A 24 -12.47 9.09 11.42
N LEU A 25 -12.41 8.26 12.47
CA LEU A 25 -13.58 7.70 13.13
C LEU A 25 -14.46 8.78 13.76
N GLY A 26 -13.87 9.74 14.47
CA GLY A 26 -14.60 10.86 15.07
C GLY A 26 -15.31 11.72 14.02
N MET A 27 -14.64 12.03 12.91
CA MET A 27 -15.25 12.81 11.83
C MET A 27 -16.37 12.04 11.12
N GLN A 28 -16.21 10.72 10.90
CA GLN A 28 -17.29 9.86 10.38
C GLN A 28 -18.48 9.79 11.34
N TYR A 29 -18.21 9.68 12.65
CA TYR A 29 -19.24 9.63 13.68
C TYR A 29 -20.02 10.95 13.78
N GLY A 30 -19.33 12.08 13.66
CA GLY A 30 -19.92 13.41 13.58
C GLY A 30 -20.56 13.74 12.22
N ALA A 31 -20.64 12.78 11.29
CA ALA A 31 -21.19 12.95 9.94
C ALA A 31 -20.55 14.10 9.13
N VAL A 32 -19.27 14.42 9.37
CA VAL A 32 -18.56 15.48 8.66
C VAL A 32 -18.23 15.02 7.23
N PRO A 33 -18.75 15.68 6.18
CA PRO A 33 -18.45 15.35 4.79
C PRO A 33 -16.96 15.58 4.45
N SER A 34 -16.42 14.80 3.49
CA SER A 34 -15.01 14.85 3.14
C SER A 34 -14.64 14.53 1.70
N ILE A 35 -13.45 15.00 1.31
CA ILE A 35 -12.71 14.56 0.12
C ILE A 35 -11.33 14.01 0.54
N ASN A 36 -10.94 12.80 0.12
CA ASN A 36 -11.82 11.71 -0.32
C ASN A 36 -12.79 11.32 0.81
N SER A 37 -13.82 10.53 0.52
CA SER A 37 -14.79 10.13 1.54
C SER A 37 -14.12 9.44 2.74
N MET A 38 -14.66 9.65 3.94
CA MET A 38 -14.20 8.98 5.17
C MET A 38 -14.09 7.46 5.02
N ARG A 39 -15.05 6.84 4.32
CA ARG A 39 -15.00 5.41 4.03
C ARG A 39 -13.79 5.05 3.17
N ALA A 40 -13.46 5.84 2.14
CA ALA A 40 -12.27 5.61 1.35
C ALA A 40 -11.01 5.79 2.19
N LEU A 41 -10.91 6.88 2.96
CA LEU A 41 -9.77 7.15 3.86
C LEU A 41 -9.56 6.01 4.86
N TYR A 42 -10.65 5.52 5.48
CA TYR A 42 -10.59 4.43 6.44
C TYR A 42 -10.07 3.13 5.81
N ASN A 43 -10.57 2.78 4.63
CA ASN A 43 -10.14 1.58 3.91
C ASN A 43 -8.75 1.72 3.28
N PHE A 44 -8.27 2.95 3.05
CA PHE A 44 -6.93 3.22 2.53
C PHE A 44 -5.81 3.13 3.56
N ARG A 45 -6.14 2.76 4.82
CA ARG A 45 -5.16 2.53 5.88
C ARG A 45 -4.12 1.47 5.52
N ASP A 46 -4.55 0.40 4.86
CA ASP A 46 -3.75 -0.79 4.59
C ASP A 46 -3.46 -0.97 3.10
N LYS A 47 -2.17 -1.03 2.74
CA LYS A 47 -1.75 -1.22 1.34
C LYS A 47 -2.21 -2.55 0.74
N PRO A 48 -2.08 -3.71 1.43
CA PRO A 48 -2.59 -4.97 0.91
C PRO A 48 -4.11 -4.97 0.73
N TRP A 49 -4.84 -4.23 1.57
CA TRP A 49 -6.28 -4.08 1.44
C TRP A 49 -6.64 -3.34 0.14
N ILE A 50 -5.94 -2.24 -0.16
CA ILE A 50 -6.10 -1.53 -1.44
C ILE A 50 -5.68 -2.43 -2.61
N PHE A 51 -4.58 -3.17 -2.47
CA PHE A 51 -4.09 -4.07 -3.51
C PHE A 51 -5.10 -5.19 -3.85
N ALA A 52 -5.85 -5.67 -2.86
CA ALA A 52 -6.94 -6.62 -3.09
C ALA A 52 -8.06 -6.05 -3.99
N GLU A 53 -8.36 -4.74 -3.90
CA GLU A 53 -9.29 -4.09 -4.84
C GLU A 53 -8.70 -3.99 -6.25
N LEU A 54 -7.38 -3.78 -6.39
CA LEU A 54 -6.70 -3.81 -7.68
C LEU A 54 -6.74 -5.21 -8.32
N LEU A 55 -6.60 -6.27 -7.53
CA LEU A 55 -6.74 -7.65 -7.99
C LEU A 55 -8.14 -7.91 -8.55
N LYS A 56 -9.19 -7.41 -7.89
CA LYS A 56 -10.58 -7.51 -8.41
C LYS A 56 -10.76 -6.79 -9.74
N ILE A 57 -10.12 -5.62 -9.90
CA ILE A 57 -10.12 -4.88 -11.17
C ILE A 57 -9.42 -5.69 -12.26
N GLN A 58 -8.25 -6.27 -11.98
CA GLN A 58 -7.54 -7.13 -12.93
C GLN A 58 -8.36 -8.35 -13.33
N GLN A 59 -9.00 -9.03 -12.37
CA GLN A 59 -9.87 -10.19 -12.64
C GLN A 59 -11.02 -9.84 -13.59
N ARG A 60 -11.59 -8.63 -13.44
CA ARG A 60 -12.69 -8.16 -14.30
C ARG A 60 -12.21 -7.71 -15.69
N LEU A 61 -11.07 -7.04 -15.79
CA LEU A 61 -10.60 -6.40 -17.02
C LEU A 61 -9.62 -7.25 -17.84
N GLY A 62 -8.99 -8.25 -17.22
CA GLY A 62 -7.91 -9.03 -17.81
C GLY A 62 -6.55 -8.34 -17.70
N VAL A 63 -5.49 -9.15 -17.77
CA VAL A 63 -4.08 -8.71 -17.64
C VAL A 63 -3.65 -7.75 -18.74
N GLU A 64 -4.22 -7.87 -19.94
CA GLU A 64 -3.89 -6.99 -21.07
C GLU A 64 -4.34 -5.54 -20.85
N LYS A 65 -5.50 -5.35 -20.21
CA LYS A 65 -6.06 -4.01 -19.95
C LYS A 65 -5.63 -3.43 -18.60
N PHE A 66 -5.31 -4.29 -17.65
CA PHE A 66 -4.89 -3.91 -16.31
C PHE A 66 -3.71 -4.79 -15.84
N PRO A 67 -2.48 -4.48 -16.29
CA PRO A 67 -1.28 -5.27 -15.99
C PRO A 67 -0.78 -5.01 -14.57
N LEU A 68 -1.52 -5.47 -13.57
CA LEU A 68 -1.11 -5.43 -12.17
C LEU A 68 0.08 -6.36 -11.94
N ILE A 69 1.10 -5.88 -11.23
CA ILE A 69 2.28 -6.67 -10.85
C ILE A 69 1.88 -7.89 -10.03
N SER A 70 2.54 -9.03 -10.26
CA SER A 70 2.39 -10.20 -9.41
C SER A 70 2.95 -9.90 -8.02
N GLN A 71 2.14 -10.07 -6.98
CA GLN A 71 2.54 -9.80 -5.61
C GLN A 71 2.01 -10.90 -4.69
N VAL A 72 2.85 -11.36 -3.77
CA VAL A 72 2.50 -12.33 -2.74
C VAL A 72 2.38 -11.61 -1.40
N TYR A 73 1.29 -11.88 -0.67
CA TYR A 73 1.06 -11.34 0.67
C TYR A 73 1.43 -12.36 1.74
N TYR A 74 2.19 -11.91 2.74
CA TYR A 74 2.54 -12.70 3.92
C TYR A 74 1.99 -12.00 5.18
N PRO A 75 1.08 -12.64 5.94
CA PRO A 75 0.54 -12.03 7.15
C PRO A 75 1.59 -11.87 8.25
N ASN A 76 2.67 -12.64 8.20
CA ASN A 76 3.83 -12.55 9.09
C ASN A 76 5.02 -13.37 8.53
N HIS A 77 6.19 -13.18 9.13
CA HIS A 77 7.45 -13.86 8.76
C HIS A 77 7.35 -15.39 8.73
N ARG A 78 6.50 -16.03 9.55
CA ARG A 78 6.41 -17.50 9.60
C ARG A 78 5.87 -18.11 8.31
N LYS A 79 5.25 -17.30 7.46
CA LYS A 79 4.76 -17.72 6.14
C LYS A 79 5.77 -17.47 5.01
N MET A 80 6.90 -16.80 5.30
CA MET A 80 7.97 -16.51 4.34
C MET A 80 8.97 -17.67 4.22
N PHE A 81 8.48 -18.91 4.01
CA PHE A 81 9.35 -20.10 3.88
C PHE A 81 9.52 -20.55 2.42
N ILE A 82 8.62 -20.13 1.52
CA ILE A 82 8.77 -20.35 0.08
C ILE A 82 9.69 -19.25 -0.45
N SER A 83 10.77 -19.65 -1.12
CA SER A 83 11.69 -18.71 -1.77
C SER A 83 11.00 -18.07 -2.98
N PRO A 84 11.05 -16.74 -3.11
CA PRO A 84 10.57 -16.05 -4.31
C PRO A 84 11.55 -16.21 -5.47
N GLN A 85 11.17 -15.69 -6.64
CA GLN A 85 12.12 -15.46 -7.73
C GLN A 85 13.02 -14.27 -7.39
N TYR A 86 14.28 -14.30 -7.82
CA TYR A 86 15.23 -13.23 -7.57
C TYR A 86 15.64 -12.51 -8.87
N PRO A 87 15.91 -11.19 -8.81
CA PRO A 87 15.72 -10.31 -7.67
C PRO A 87 14.23 -9.98 -7.41
N SER A 88 13.89 -9.73 -6.15
CA SER A 88 12.54 -9.33 -5.72
C SER A 88 12.56 -8.10 -4.83
N ILE A 89 11.42 -7.43 -4.69
CA ILE A 89 11.19 -6.34 -3.74
C ILE A 89 10.30 -6.84 -2.61
N VAL A 90 10.79 -6.74 -1.38
CA VAL A 90 10.02 -6.96 -0.16
C VAL A 90 9.53 -5.62 0.38
N LYS A 91 8.24 -5.51 0.68
CA LYS A 91 7.64 -4.32 1.31
C LYS A 91 7.03 -4.71 2.65
N ILE A 92 7.46 -4.04 3.72
CA ILE A 92 7.13 -4.40 5.10
C ILE A 92 6.14 -3.39 5.69
N GLY A 93 5.01 -3.89 6.19
CA GLY A 93 4.02 -3.09 6.91
C GLY A 93 3.44 -1.91 6.13
N ARG A 94 3.07 -0.87 6.87
CA ARG A 94 2.41 0.34 6.37
C ARG A 94 3.41 1.49 6.37
N THR A 95 4.25 1.56 5.34
CA THR A 95 5.30 2.57 5.24
C THR A 95 5.17 3.41 3.96
N HIS A 96 5.36 4.73 4.07
CA HIS A 96 5.41 5.63 2.91
C HIS A 96 6.84 6.03 2.53
N GLN A 97 7.00 6.75 1.41
CA GLN A 97 8.28 7.37 0.99
C GLN A 97 9.49 6.42 0.88
N GLY A 98 9.26 5.19 0.42
CA GLY A 98 10.33 4.20 0.19
C GLY A 98 10.78 3.43 1.43
N LEU A 99 10.39 3.85 2.64
CA LEU A 99 10.69 3.12 3.88
C LEU A 99 10.13 1.69 3.83
N GLY A 100 10.86 0.75 4.43
CA GLY A 100 10.46 -0.66 4.50
C GLY A 100 10.36 -1.38 3.16
N LYS A 101 10.92 -0.83 2.07
CA LYS A 101 10.99 -1.46 0.75
C LYS A 101 12.43 -1.82 0.42
N ILE A 102 12.71 -3.11 0.26
CA ILE A 102 14.07 -3.63 0.17
C ILE A 102 14.16 -4.56 -1.03
N LYS A 103 15.22 -4.41 -1.83
CA LYS A 103 15.55 -5.33 -2.92
C LYS A 103 16.36 -6.49 -2.36
N ILE A 104 15.87 -7.71 -2.56
CA ILE A 104 16.57 -8.96 -2.23
C ILE A 104 17.13 -9.56 -3.52
N LYS A 105 18.41 -9.95 -3.51
CA LYS A 105 19.13 -10.42 -4.69
C LYS A 105 19.24 -11.94 -4.76
N ASP A 106 19.17 -12.61 -3.61
CA ASP A 106 19.35 -14.05 -3.47
C ASP A 106 18.64 -14.58 -2.21
N SER A 107 18.84 -15.88 -1.94
CA SER A 107 18.27 -16.56 -0.78
C SER A 107 18.81 -16.07 0.55
N ASP A 108 20.07 -15.63 0.60
CA ASP A 108 20.70 -15.23 1.85
C ASP A 108 20.11 -13.89 2.31
N ASP A 109 20.00 -12.92 1.39
CA ASP A 109 19.27 -11.67 1.58
C ASP A 109 17.83 -11.93 2.09
N TYR A 110 17.15 -12.94 1.53
CA TYR A 110 15.78 -13.28 1.90
C TYR A 110 15.66 -13.85 3.31
N HIS A 111 16.58 -14.75 3.70
CA HIS A 111 16.60 -15.35 5.04
C HIS A 111 16.93 -14.31 6.12
N ASP A 112 17.92 -13.45 5.86
CA ASP A 112 18.28 -12.36 6.77
C ASP A 112 17.13 -11.38 6.95
N LEU A 113 16.49 -10.98 5.84
CA LEU A 113 15.36 -10.06 5.91
C LEU A 113 14.14 -10.66 6.61
N THR A 114 13.85 -11.94 6.37
CA THR A 114 12.76 -12.65 7.05
C THR A 114 12.98 -12.68 8.56
N SER A 115 14.23 -12.86 9.00
CA SER A 115 14.62 -12.81 10.40
C SER A 115 14.41 -11.42 11.00
N LEU A 116 14.73 -10.34 10.28
CA LEU A 116 14.45 -8.97 10.71
C LEU A 116 12.94 -8.67 10.80
N ILE A 117 12.16 -9.14 9.83
CA ILE A 117 10.69 -8.97 9.82
C ILE A 117 10.07 -9.64 11.06
N SER A 118 10.68 -10.72 11.57
CA SER A 118 10.18 -11.42 12.76
C SER A 118 10.08 -10.53 14.00
N ILE A 119 10.96 -9.53 14.11
CA ILE A 119 11.01 -8.57 15.21
C ILE A 119 9.92 -7.50 15.05
N SER A 120 9.63 -7.09 13.81
CA SER A 120 8.68 -6.01 13.51
C SER A 120 7.21 -6.37 13.77
N LYS A 121 6.87 -7.67 13.82
CA LYS A 121 5.48 -8.19 13.91
C LYS A 121 4.51 -7.62 12.85
N CYS A 122 5.03 -7.11 11.74
CA CYS A 122 4.25 -6.59 10.63
C CYS A 122 3.96 -7.69 9.58
N TYR A 123 2.97 -7.43 8.73
CA TYR A 123 2.83 -8.15 7.46
C TYR A 123 3.92 -7.72 6.46
N SER A 124 4.10 -8.50 5.41
CA SER A 124 4.96 -8.15 4.28
C SER A 124 4.34 -8.55 2.96
N THR A 125 4.85 -7.97 1.87
CA THR A 125 4.53 -8.37 0.50
C THR A 125 5.82 -8.53 -0.29
N ILE A 126 5.82 -9.44 -1.27
CA ILE A 126 6.94 -9.65 -2.19
C ILE A 126 6.42 -9.54 -3.62
N GLU A 127 7.16 -8.82 -4.45
CA GLU A 127 6.91 -8.71 -5.89
C GLU A 127 8.22 -8.79 -6.67
N PRO A 128 8.22 -9.21 -7.94
CA PRO A 128 9.41 -9.22 -8.78
C PRO A 128 10.04 -7.83 -8.88
N TYR A 129 11.37 -7.75 -8.88
CA TYR A 129 12.06 -6.51 -9.22
C TYR A 129 11.93 -6.26 -10.73
N ILE A 130 11.42 -5.09 -11.10
CA ILE A 130 11.30 -4.66 -12.49
C ILE A 130 12.42 -3.67 -12.80
N HIS A 131 13.25 -4.02 -13.79
CA HIS A 131 14.22 -3.08 -14.36
C HIS A 131 13.52 -2.17 -15.38
N GLY A 132 12.74 -1.21 -14.87
CA GLY A 132 12.03 -0.22 -15.68
C GLY A 132 12.96 0.86 -16.19
N GLN A 133 12.70 1.37 -17.41
CA GLN A 133 13.40 2.56 -17.93
C GLN A 133 12.91 3.85 -17.24
N TYR A 134 11.65 3.86 -16.80
CA TYR A 134 10.99 4.93 -16.07
C TYR A 134 9.69 4.38 -15.47
N ASP A 135 9.14 5.11 -14.50
CA ASP A 135 7.81 4.86 -13.97
C ASP A 135 6.80 5.80 -14.64
N VAL A 136 5.53 5.40 -14.72
CA VAL A 136 4.46 6.27 -15.19
C VAL A 136 3.44 6.46 -14.07
N TYR A 137 3.12 7.72 -13.77
CA TYR A 137 2.12 8.08 -12.79
C TYR A 137 0.91 8.74 -13.46
N ILE A 138 -0.24 8.07 -13.41
CA ILE A 138 -1.51 8.59 -13.93
C ILE A 138 -2.34 9.10 -12.76
N GLN A 139 -2.76 10.36 -12.83
CA GLN A 139 -3.55 11.03 -11.82
C GLN A 139 -4.91 11.46 -12.38
N LYS A 140 -5.95 11.32 -11.56
CA LYS A 140 -7.28 11.87 -11.80
C LYS A 140 -7.70 12.77 -10.62
N ILE A 141 -8.10 14.01 -10.91
CA ILE A 141 -8.69 14.95 -9.95
C ILE A 141 -10.00 15.47 -10.54
N GLY A 142 -11.13 15.05 -9.98
CA GLY A 142 -12.45 15.31 -10.59
C GLY A 142 -12.50 14.74 -12.01
N ASN A 143 -12.71 15.61 -13.00
CA ASN A 143 -12.73 15.25 -14.42
C ASN A 143 -11.40 15.54 -15.14
N ASN A 144 -10.36 15.96 -14.42
CA ASN A 144 -9.05 16.26 -15.01
C ASN A 144 -8.11 15.06 -14.89
N TYR A 145 -7.39 14.75 -15.97
CA TYR A 145 -6.44 13.65 -16.07
C TYR A 145 -5.06 14.19 -16.44
N LYS A 146 -4.02 13.69 -15.77
CA LYS A 146 -2.61 13.99 -16.07
C LYS A 146 -1.80 12.71 -16.01
N ALA A 147 -0.82 12.59 -16.90
CA ALA A 147 0.17 11.52 -16.87
C ALA A 147 1.56 12.15 -16.71
N PHE A 148 2.36 11.57 -15.83
CA PHE A 148 3.72 12.00 -15.51
C PHE A 148 4.67 10.84 -15.76
N ARG A 149 5.90 11.19 -16.12
CA ARG A 149 7.04 10.30 -16.27
C ARG A 149 8.06 10.62 -15.18
#